data_AF-A0A7S1X209-F1
#
_entry.id   AF-A0A7S1X209-F1
#
_cell.length_a   1.000
_cell.length_b   1.000
_cell.length_c   1.000
_cell.angle_alpha   90.00
_cell.angle_beta   90.00
_cell.angle_gamma   90.00
#
_symmetry.space_group_name_H-M   'P 1'
#
loop_
_entity.id
_entity.type
_entity.pdbx_description
1 polymer ?
#
loop_
_entity_poly.entity_id
_entity_poly.type
_entity_poly.pdbx_seq_one_letter_code
_entity_poly.pdbx_strand_id
1 'polypeptide(L)'
;ECAKQCSKWSEANPAIAASVAEGIEHASQITEDAYNVCVQVMTDVRKVMYLTLGGGTAVALPTIGTPPIKWSSSSDAQEQWAVDAMRMCALAPMAACPQLTMPAGTTPGGVPLAVSL
;
A
#
# COMPACT_ATOMS: atom_id res chain seq x y z
N GLU A 1 -22.49 4.95 3.04
CA GLU A 1 -22.88 5.15 1.62
C GLU A 1 -21.96 4.46 0.60
N CYS A 2 -20.68 4.18 0.89
CA CYS A 2 -19.79 3.41 0.01
C CYS A 2 -20.32 2.03 -0.42
N ALA A 3 -21.07 1.32 0.43
CA ALA A 3 -21.60 -0.01 0.10
C ALA A 3 -22.63 -0.02 -1.06
N LYS A 4 -23.30 1.10 -1.34
CA LYS A 4 -24.31 1.17 -2.43
C LYS A 4 -23.70 1.48 -3.80
N GLN A 5 -22.44 1.91 -3.87
CA GLN A 5 -21.80 2.31 -5.12
C GLN A 5 -21.05 1.17 -5.81
N CYS A 6 -20.71 0.09 -5.08
CA CYS A 6 -20.08 -1.11 -5.64
C CYS A 6 -20.99 -1.93 -6.55
N SER A 7 -22.34 -1.84 -6.43
CA SER A 7 -23.25 -2.81 -7.07
C SER A 7 -23.22 -2.77 -8.60
N LYS A 8 -23.17 -1.58 -9.21
CA LYS A 8 -23.22 -1.45 -10.68
C LYS A 8 -21.96 -1.95 -11.39
N TRP A 9 -20.80 -1.86 -10.73
CA TRP A 9 -19.54 -2.31 -11.33
C TRP A 9 -19.39 -3.83 -11.22
N SER A 10 -19.79 -4.43 -10.09
CA SER A 10 -19.82 -5.88 -9.93
C SER A 10 -20.84 -6.56 -10.86
N GLU A 11 -21.99 -5.92 -11.11
CA GLU A 11 -23.01 -6.42 -12.04
C GLU A 11 -22.54 -6.44 -13.50
N ALA A 12 -21.57 -5.61 -13.87
CA ALA A 12 -21.05 -5.50 -15.23
C ALA A 12 -20.02 -6.58 -15.62
N ASN A 13 -19.61 -7.43 -14.67
CA ASN A 13 -18.60 -8.49 -14.84
C ASN A 13 -17.42 -8.09 -15.76
N PRO A 14 -16.69 -7.00 -15.42
CA PRO A 14 -15.61 -6.52 -16.28
C PRO A 14 -14.50 -7.57 -16.39
N ALA A 15 -13.86 -7.65 -17.55
CA ALA A 15 -12.68 -8.49 -17.71
C ALA A 15 -11.57 -7.97 -16.79
N ILE A 16 -11.17 -8.79 -15.81
CA ILE A 16 -10.13 -8.46 -14.85
C ILE A 16 -8.86 -9.23 -15.23
N ALA A 17 -7.68 -8.61 -15.05
CA ALA A 17 -6.41 -9.30 -15.21
C ALA A 17 -6.32 -10.49 -14.23
N ALA A 18 -5.70 -11.59 -14.64
CA ALA A 18 -5.59 -12.80 -13.84
C ALA A 18 -5.02 -12.55 -12.43
N SER A 19 -3.99 -11.70 -12.33
CA SER A 19 -3.38 -11.33 -11.05
C SER A 19 -4.33 -10.62 -10.08
N VAL A 20 -5.30 -9.86 -10.60
CA VAL A 20 -6.31 -9.20 -9.77
C VAL A 20 -7.41 -10.18 -9.38
N ALA A 21 -7.76 -11.11 -10.28
CA ALA A 21 -8.72 -12.18 -9.97
C ALA A 21 -8.21 -13.08 -8.83
N GLU A 22 -6.93 -13.47 -8.87
CA GLU A 22 -6.25 -14.21 -7.79
C GLU A 22 -6.31 -13.44 -6.46
N GLY A 23 -6.07 -12.12 -6.49
CA GLY A 23 -6.16 -11.27 -5.30
C GLY A 23 -7.58 -11.19 -4.72
N ILE A 24 -8.61 -11.15 -5.57
CA ILE A 24 -10.02 -11.15 -5.14
C ILE A 24 -10.40 -12.51 -4.54
N GLU A 25 -9.99 -13.61 -5.19
CA GLU A 25 -10.23 -14.95 -4.68
C GLU A 25 -9.57 -15.13 -3.31
N HIS A 26 -8.31 -14.71 -3.16
CA HIS A 26 -7.61 -14.75 -1.88
C HIS A 26 -8.31 -13.92 -0.81
N ALA A 27 -8.75 -12.70 -1.15
CA ALA A 27 -9.50 -11.84 -0.24
C ALA A 27 -10.83 -12.46 0.23
N SER A 28 -11.50 -13.22 -0.65
CA SER A 28 -12.75 -13.91 -0.30
C SER A 28 -12.58 -15.05 0.72
N GLN A 29 -11.36 -15.55 0.88
CA GLN A 29 -11.01 -16.63 1.81
C GLN A 29 -10.62 -16.10 3.20
N ILE A 30 -10.53 -14.79 3.39
CA ILE A 30 -10.20 -14.18 4.69
C ILE A 30 -11.36 -14.37 5.67
N THR A 31 -11.08 -15.00 6.81
CA THR A 31 -12.08 -15.21 7.87
C THR A 31 -12.37 -13.93 8.65
N GLU A 32 -13.53 -13.88 9.29
CA GLU A 32 -13.90 -12.76 10.16
C GLU A 32 -12.90 -12.57 11.31
N ASP A 33 -12.39 -13.66 11.89
CA ASP A 33 -11.36 -13.62 12.94
C ASP A 33 -10.06 -12.99 12.44
N ALA A 34 -9.60 -13.37 11.24
CA ALA A 34 -8.40 -12.78 10.65
C ALA A 34 -8.59 -11.29 10.35
N TYR A 35 -9.76 -10.92 9.85
CA TYR A 35 -10.13 -9.52 9.64
C TYR A 35 -10.10 -8.72 10.95
N ASN A 36 -10.67 -9.26 12.03
CA ASN A 36 -10.70 -8.61 13.34
C ASN A 36 -9.30 -8.40 13.90
N VAL A 37 -8.38 -9.36 13.71
CA VAL A 37 -6.96 -9.19 14.06
C VAL A 37 -6.34 -8.04 13.26
N CYS A 38 -6.58 -7.95 11.95
CA CYS A 38 -6.08 -6.84 11.14
C CYS A 38 -6.61 -5.48 11.60
N VAL A 39 -7.89 -5.39 11.96
CA VAL A 39 -8.50 -4.16 12.50
C VAL A 39 -7.85 -3.75 13.83
N GLN A 40 -7.56 -4.71 14.69
CA GLN A 40 -6.87 -4.45 15.95
C GLN A 40 -5.44 -3.93 15.71
N VAL A 41 -4.69 -4.55 14.81
CA VAL A 41 -3.34 -4.10 14.43
C VAL A 41 -3.38 -2.68 13.87
N MET A 42 -4.31 -2.36 12.96
CA MET A 42 -4.46 -0.99 12.44
C MET A 42 -4.77 0.02 13.56
N THR A 43 -5.59 -0.37 14.53
CA THR A 43 -5.93 0.47 15.68
C THR A 43 -4.69 0.76 16.54
N ASP A 44 -3.83 -0.23 16.75
CA ASP A 44 -2.62 -0.06 17.54
C ASP A 44 -1.56 0.75 16.81
N VAL A 45 -1.41 0.56 15.49
CA VAL A 45 -0.57 1.42 14.63
C VAL A 45 -1.01 2.89 14.71
N ARG A 46 -2.31 3.16 14.66
CA ARG A 46 -2.84 4.53 14.80
C ARG A 46 -2.48 5.17 16.13
N LYS A 47 -2.59 4.42 17.24
CA LYS A 47 -2.21 4.92 18.58
C LYS A 47 -0.73 5.26 18.64
N VAL A 48 0.13 4.34 18.16
CA VAL A 48 1.59 4.55 18.14
C VAL A 48 1.92 5.76 17.28
N MET A 49 1.32 5.87 16.09
CA MET A 49 1.58 6.99 15.19
C MET A 49 1.13 8.31 15.80
N TYR A 50 -0.05 8.37 16.42
CA TYR A 50 -0.53 9.58 17.11
C TYR A 50 0.36 10.02 18.27
N LEU A 51 0.91 9.08 19.03
CA LEU A 51 1.85 9.38 20.11
C LEU A 51 3.23 9.81 19.58
N THR A 52 3.62 9.31 18.41
CA THR A 52 4.92 9.60 17.78
C THR A 52 4.89 10.95 17.04
N LEU A 53 3.81 11.21 16.30
CA LEU A 53 3.56 12.46 15.60
C LEU A 53 2.99 13.48 16.59
N GLY A 54 3.85 14.35 17.12
CA GLY A 54 3.40 15.56 17.81
C GLY A 54 2.51 16.44 16.91
N GLY A 55 1.74 17.33 17.52
CA GLY A 55 0.92 18.29 16.76
C GLY A 55 1.76 19.13 15.80
N GLY A 56 1.39 19.13 14.51
CA GLY A 56 2.07 19.93 13.48
C GLY A 56 3.37 19.32 12.94
N THR A 57 3.66 18.05 13.22
CA THR A 57 4.82 17.34 12.65
C THR A 57 4.41 16.45 11.47
N ALA A 58 5.41 16.06 10.68
CA ALA A 58 5.27 15.09 9.59
C ALA A 58 6.41 14.06 9.69
N VAL A 59 6.17 12.86 9.17
CA VAL A 59 7.19 11.81 9.08
C VAL A 59 7.67 11.75 7.64
N ALA A 60 8.96 12.04 7.43
CA ALA A 60 9.58 11.94 6.12
C ALA A 60 10.27 10.57 5.97
N LEU A 61 9.83 9.79 4.99
CA LEU A 61 10.39 8.48 4.67
C LEU A 61 10.64 8.36 3.17
N PRO A 62 11.61 7.55 2.72
CA PRO A 62 11.65 7.14 1.32
C PRO A 62 10.33 6.50 0.91
N THR A 63 9.76 6.90 -0.21
CA THR A 63 8.49 6.31 -0.69
C THR A 63 8.66 4.83 -1.01
N ILE A 64 9.81 4.46 -1.59
CA ILE A 64 10.21 3.07 -1.86
C ILE A 64 11.69 2.96 -1.48
N GLY A 65 12.07 1.92 -0.74
CA GLY A 65 13.44 1.71 -0.28
C GLY A 65 14.40 1.16 -1.34
N THR A 66 13.86 0.68 -2.45
CA THR A 66 14.61 0.03 -3.53
C THR A 66 14.34 0.70 -4.88
N PRO A 67 15.33 0.73 -5.79
CA PRO A 67 15.13 1.26 -7.13
C PRO A 67 14.10 0.42 -7.91
N PRO A 68 13.43 1.00 -8.91
CA PRO A 68 12.56 0.25 -9.82
C PRO A 68 13.34 -0.87 -10.50
N ILE A 69 12.73 -2.04 -10.57
CA ILE A 69 13.27 -3.19 -11.29
C ILE A 69 12.89 -3.15 -12.77
N LYS A 70 13.63 -3.89 -13.59
CA LYS A 70 13.30 -4.03 -15.01
C LYS A 70 12.05 -4.90 -15.17
N TRP A 71 11.22 -4.57 -16.16
CA TRP A 71 10.07 -5.39 -16.52
C TRP A 71 10.43 -6.84 -16.90
N SER A 72 11.63 -7.04 -17.45
CA SER A 72 12.15 -8.36 -17.81
C SER A 72 12.69 -9.17 -16.63
N SER A 73 12.63 -8.64 -15.40
CA SER A 73 13.01 -9.40 -14.20
C SER A 73 12.04 -10.56 -13.97
N SER A 74 12.50 -11.60 -13.26
CA SER A 74 11.66 -12.76 -12.90
C SER A 74 10.42 -12.37 -12.11
N SER A 75 9.38 -13.20 -12.17
CA SER A 75 8.14 -13.05 -11.38
C SER A 75 8.44 -12.82 -9.90
N ASP A 76 9.32 -13.64 -9.32
CA ASP A 76 9.64 -13.61 -7.90
C ASP A 76 10.31 -12.29 -7.50
N ALA A 77 11.15 -11.74 -8.38
CA ALA A 77 11.77 -10.44 -8.17
C ALA A 77 10.74 -9.31 -8.25
N GLN A 78 9.74 -9.43 -9.13
CA GLN A 78 8.64 -8.47 -9.24
C GLN A 78 7.74 -8.50 -8.01
N GLU A 79 7.39 -9.69 -7.52
CA GLU A 79 6.60 -9.85 -6.32
C GLU A 79 7.33 -9.30 -5.08
N GLN A 80 8.61 -9.67 -4.90
CA GLN A 80 9.40 -9.17 -3.78
C GLN A 80 9.53 -7.64 -3.81
N TRP A 81 9.75 -7.06 -4.99
CA TRP A 81 9.78 -5.61 -5.14
C TRP A 81 8.43 -4.95 -4.79
N ALA A 82 7.32 -5.55 -5.22
CA ALA A 82 5.98 -5.05 -4.89
C ALA A 82 5.69 -5.13 -3.38
N VAL A 83 6.09 -6.22 -2.71
CA VAL A 83 5.99 -6.37 -1.26
C VAL A 83 6.81 -5.29 -0.53
N ASP A 84 8.04 -5.05 -0.97
CA ASP A 84 8.91 -4.04 -0.36
C ASP A 84 8.41 -2.61 -0.58
N ALA A 85 7.86 -2.32 -1.76
CA ALA A 85 7.19 -1.05 -2.05
C ALA A 85 5.94 -0.85 -1.17
N MET A 86 5.13 -1.90 -1.01
CA MET A 86 3.93 -1.86 -0.17
C MET A 86 4.24 -1.67 1.31
N ARG A 87 5.31 -2.28 1.83
CA ARG A 87 5.74 -2.12 3.23
C ARG A 87 5.95 -0.64 3.60
N MET A 88 6.50 0.15 2.69
CA MET A 88 6.73 1.58 2.89
C MET A 88 5.45 2.40 2.69
N CYS A 89 4.68 2.10 1.64
CA CYS A 89 3.48 2.87 1.29
C CYS A 89 2.25 2.57 2.17
N ALA A 90 2.20 1.40 2.83
CA ALA A 90 1.03 0.99 3.61
C ALA A 90 0.95 1.66 4.99
N LEU A 91 2.03 2.25 5.49
CA LEU A 91 2.08 2.80 6.84
C LEU A 91 1.08 3.94 7.06
N ALA A 92 1.08 4.94 6.18
CA ALA A 92 0.17 6.08 6.30
C ALA A 92 -1.32 5.70 6.24
N PRO A 93 -1.80 4.88 5.27
CA PRO A 93 -3.21 4.48 5.25
C PRO A 93 -3.60 3.61 6.46
N MET A 94 -2.72 2.72 6.94
CA MET A 94 -2.97 1.98 8.19
C MET A 94 -3.11 2.92 9.39
N ALA A 95 -2.23 3.91 9.49
CA ALA A 95 -2.23 4.94 10.53
C ALA A 95 -3.31 6.03 10.34
N ALA A 96 -4.14 5.94 9.29
CA ALA A 96 -5.14 6.96 8.94
C ALA A 96 -4.54 8.38 8.80
N CYS A 97 -3.30 8.47 8.33
CA CYS A 97 -2.60 9.72 8.07
C CYS A 97 -2.66 10.06 6.57
N PRO A 98 -2.76 11.35 6.19
CA PRO A 98 -2.55 11.74 4.80
C PRO A 98 -1.11 11.45 4.40
N GLN A 99 -0.89 10.99 3.17
CA GLN A 99 0.44 10.77 2.60
C GLN A 99 0.61 11.61 1.34
N LEU A 100 1.72 12.34 1.24
CA LEU A 100 2.12 13.04 0.02
C LEU A 100 3.47 12.50 -0.48
N THR A 101 3.48 11.94 -1.69
CA THR A 101 4.71 11.53 -2.36
C THR A 101 5.22 12.64 -3.26
N MET A 102 6.49 13.04 -3.08
CA MET A 102 7.15 14.05 -3.91
C MET A 102 8.51 13.58 -4.45
N PRO A 103 8.90 13.99 -5.67
CA PRO A 103 10.25 13.73 -6.18
C PRO A 103 11.31 14.40 -5.31
N ALA A 104 12.32 13.63 -4.90
CA ALA A 104 13.45 14.11 -4.10
C ALA A 104 14.75 14.23 -4.91
N GLY A 105 14.77 13.70 -6.14
CA GLY A 105 15.89 13.80 -7.06
C GLY A 105 16.10 12.52 -7.86
N THR A 106 17.34 12.30 -8.31
CA THR A 106 17.74 11.10 -9.04
C THR A 106 19.06 10.55 -8.50
N THR A 107 19.24 9.24 -8.54
CA THR A 107 20.54 8.62 -8.29
C THR A 107 21.55 8.97 -9.39
N PRO A 108 22.87 8.76 -9.19
CA PRO A 108 23.86 8.93 -10.26
C PRO A 108 23.58 8.10 -11.53
N GLY A 109 22.80 7.02 -11.43
CA GLY A 109 22.34 6.20 -12.54
C GLY A 109 21.04 6.68 -13.21
N GLY A 110 20.52 7.86 -12.85
CA GLY A 110 19.30 8.43 -13.42
C GLY A 110 17.99 7.86 -12.88
N VAL A 111 18.03 7.09 -11.79
CA VAL A 111 16.84 6.49 -11.19
C VAL A 111 16.13 7.49 -10.28
N PRO A 112 14.81 7.72 -10.42
CA PRO A 112 14.09 8.68 -9.59
C PRO A 112 14.05 8.24 -8.13
N LEU A 113 14.22 9.20 -7.23
CA LEU A 113 14.05 9.08 -5.79
C LEU A 113 12.83 9.89 -5.37
N ALA A 114 12.05 9.36 -4.43
CA ALA A 114 10.88 10.03 -3.90
C ALA A 114 10.83 9.92 -2.37
N VAL A 115 10.29 10.95 -1.75
CA VAL A 115 10.03 11.01 -0.31
C VAL A 115 8.52 11.12 -0.10
N SER A 116 8.03 10.33 0.85
CA SER A 116 6.68 10.42 1.38
C SER A 116 6.69 11.22 2.68
N LEU A 117 5.76 12.17 2.78
CA LEU A 117 5.43 12.92 3.99
C LEU A 117 4.05 12.51 4.52
#